data_AF-A0A837R997-F1
#
_entry.id   AF-A0A837R997-F1
#
_cell.length_a   1.000
_cell.length_b   1.000
_cell.length_c   1.000
_cell.angle_alpha   90.00
_cell.angle_beta   90.00
_cell.angle_gamma   90.00
#
_symmetry.space_group_name_H-M   'P 1'
#
loop_
_entity.id
_entity.type
_entity.pdbx_description
1 polymer ?
#
loop_
_entity_poly.entity_id
_entity_poly.type
_entity_poly.pdbx_seq_one_letter_code
_entity_poly.pdbx_strand_id
1 'polypeptide(L)'
;MKVYNDDVDASVSIPNSEYTVTYTDADGVSQTVASGVTNAAGAIVNQTLTDIPSSVNQIKIHYSLGNAERGYVRRSDGRIYQFVFTKSIPNSNLINYTGNTRFGNSSTPESFVSNYIASRINNYYDQAVDFLDDGLQAARQYSPELLTFKSAPIDIYYERGFYLNKGSGFYSNGHDGSGTPDIVLGDRTNVSQFTDHYLMHNVMHEWTHWNMRQTAQLGGGSYTTHYTYNTNFKTSYKEGVALFAGEMFAQNYDLSTFDNEVQTDDSNGINRLYGKSTNRTVQLVLYDLLDEISTDEDENYNISSSILQGQSVTTAQRNQINFGLLYAEMMQSKAKTLSEFLQYIQKKYVTSDTDKANFQQVLTINGLSSTGDFTLDADGNPLSD
;
A
#
# COMPACT_ATOMS: atom_id res chain seq x y z
N MET A 1 -0.14 -7.79 21.58
CA MET A 1 -0.32 -9.26 21.43
C MET A 1 0.01 -9.61 20.00
N LYS A 2 0.64 -10.77 19.72
CA LYS A 2 1.01 -11.17 18.34
C LYS A 2 0.46 -12.55 17.97
N VAL A 3 0.29 -12.82 16.67
CA VAL A 3 -0.32 -14.04 16.13
C VAL A 3 0.57 -14.83 15.17
N TYR A 4 0.53 -16.16 15.20
CA TYR A 4 1.38 -17.02 14.36
C TYR A 4 0.66 -18.24 13.78
N ASN A 5 1.20 -18.81 12.69
CA ASN A 5 0.66 -19.99 12.01
C ASN A 5 1.12 -21.32 12.66
N ASP A 6 2.39 -21.42 13.05
CA ASP A 6 2.99 -22.56 13.77
C ASP A 6 4.30 -22.18 14.51
N ASP A 7 5.00 -21.14 14.06
CA ASP A 7 6.26 -20.66 14.63
C ASP A 7 6.07 -19.31 15.35
N VAL A 8 6.46 -19.24 16.63
CA VAL A 8 6.39 -18.03 17.46
C VAL A 8 7.28 -16.90 16.95
N ASP A 9 8.36 -17.23 16.26
CA ASP A 9 9.30 -16.26 15.70
C ASP A 9 8.70 -15.57 14.46
N ALA A 10 7.73 -16.21 13.80
CA ALA A 10 6.96 -15.66 12.69
C ALA A 10 5.69 -14.89 13.13
N SER A 11 5.64 -14.42 14.39
CA SER A 11 4.44 -13.78 14.94
C SER A 11 4.22 -12.34 14.43
N VAL A 12 2.96 -12.01 14.16
CA VAL A 12 2.52 -10.78 13.48
C VAL A 12 1.75 -9.89 14.45
N SER A 13 1.97 -8.58 14.39
CA SER A 13 1.26 -7.60 15.22
C SER A 13 -0.18 -7.38 14.74
N ILE A 14 -1.05 -6.89 15.64
CA ILE A 14 -2.42 -6.46 15.32
C ILE A 14 -2.54 -4.96 15.65
N PRO A 15 -1.84 -4.09 14.89
CA PRO A 15 -1.84 -2.66 15.17
C PRO A 15 -3.14 -1.98 14.72
N ASN A 16 -3.41 -0.80 15.28
CA ASN A 16 -4.52 0.09 14.96
C ASN A 16 -5.84 -0.63 14.72
N SER A 17 -6.14 -1.57 15.60
CA SER A 17 -7.28 -2.48 15.51
C SER A 17 -8.21 -2.26 16.68
N GLU A 18 -9.51 -2.20 16.41
CA GLU A 18 -10.52 -2.08 17.44
C GLU A 18 -10.47 -3.29 18.39
N TYR A 19 -10.68 -3.03 19.67
CA TYR A 19 -10.86 -4.08 20.66
C TYR A 19 -12.05 -3.79 21.56
N THR A 20 -12.65 -4.86 22.08
CA THR A 20 -13.59 -4.81 23.20
C THR A 20 -13.18 -5.80 24.27
N VAL A 21 -13.31 -5.40 25.53
CA VAL A 21 -13.10 -6.28 26.68
C VAL A 21 -14.46 -6.58 27.28
N THR A 22 -14.76 -7.86 27.45
CA THR A 22 -16.04 -8.34 27.94
C THR A 22 -15.85 -9.36 29.06
N TYR A 23 -16.87 -9.57 29.88
CA TYR A 23 -16.99 -10.75 30.73
C TYR A 23 -18.38 -11.37 30.57
N THR A 24 -18.54 -12.62 31.01
CA THR A 24 -19.86 -13.28 31.06
C THR A 24 -20.37 -13.26 32.50
N ASP A 25 -21.54 -12.67 32.73
CA ASP A 25 -22.16 -12.59 34.04
C ASP A 25 -22.80 -13.92 34.48
N ALA A 26 -23.38 -13.95 35.68
CA ALA A 26 -23.99 -15.13 36.27
C ALA A 26 -25.20 -15.66 35.47
N ASP A 27 -25.87 -14.78 34.71
CA ASP A 27 -27.02 -15.13 33.85
C ASP A 27 -26.57 -15.57 32.45
N GLY A 28 -25.26 -15.59 32.19
CA GLY A 28 -24.69 -15.97 30.91
C GLY A 28 -24.65 -14.84 29.88
N VAL A 29 -24.94 -13.60 30.27
CA VAL A 29 -24.95 -12.44 29.37
C VAL A 29 -23.54 -11.85 29.28
N SER A 30 -23.14 -11.47 28.06
CA SER A 30 -21.85 -10.82 27.82
C SER A 30 -21.96 -9.32 28.12
N GLN A 31 -21.16 -8.85 29.07
CA GLN A 31 -21.08 -7.45 29.48
C GLN A 31 -19.80 -6.82 28.95
N THR A 32 -19.88 -5.65 28.32
CA THR A 32 -18.72 -4.89 27.82
C THR A 32 -18.22 -3.95 28.91
N VAL A 33 -16.91 -4.00 29.19
CA VAL A 33 -16.26 -3.20 30.26
C VAL A 33 -15.19 -2.25 29.74
N ALA A 34 -14.74 -2.44 28.50
CA ALA A 34 -13.88 -1.48 27.82
C ALA A 34 -13.94 -1.67 26.30
N SER A 35 -13.62 -0.60 25.57
CA SER A 35 -13.39 -0.62 24.13
C SER A 35 -12.33 0.41 23.77
N GLY A 36 -11.61 0.18 22.68
CA GLY A 36 -10.63 1.14 22.18
C GLY A 36 -9.95 0.63 20.92
N VAL A 37 -8.80 1.20 20.60
CA VAL A 37 -7.95 0.80 19.47
C VAL A 37 -6.56 0.44 19.99
N THR A 38 -5.95 -0.61 19.46
CA THR A 38 -4.57 -0.97 19.76
C THR A 38 -3.60 0.08 19.22
N ASN A 39 -2.47 0.29 19.87
CA ASN A 39 -1.42 1.16 19.34
C ASN A 39 -0.68 0.52 18.13
N ALA A 40 0.31 1.23 17.57
CA ALA A 40 1.15 0.74 16.47
C ALA A 40 1.91 -0.58 16.76
N ALA A 41 2.10 -0.93 18.04
CA ALA A 41 2.68 -2.21 18.44
C ALA A 41 1.63 -3.33 18.68
N GLY A 42 0.36 -3.07 18.39
CA GLY A 42 -0.75 -3.99 18.66
C GLY A 42 -1.00 -4.21 20.16
N ALA A 43 -0.68 -3.22 20.99
CA ALA A 43 -0.85 -3.28 22.44
C ALA A 43 -2.07 -2.48 22.90
N ILE A 44 -2.74 -3.00 23.93
CA ILE A 44 -3.70 -2.27 24.77
C ILE A 44 -2.91 -1.83 25.99
N VAL A 45 -2.80 -0.51 26.20
CA VAL A 45 -2.00 0.06 27.28
C VAL A 45 -2.86 0.91 28.19
N ASN A 46 -2.58 0.85 29.50
CA ASN A 46 -3.19 1.69 30.53
C ASN A 46 -4.74 1.68 30.55
N GLN A 47 -5.36 0.58 30.13
CA GLN A 47 -6.81 0.45 30.14
C GLN A 47 -7.29 0.05 31.54
N THR A 48 -8.08 0.91 32.18
CA THR A 48 -8.83 0.58 33.40
C THR A 48 -10.11 -0.15 33.02
N LEU A 49 -10.38 -1.28 33.69
CA LEU A 49 -11.63 -2.02 33.57
C LEU A 49 -12.47 -1.75 34.82
N THR A 50 -13.65 -1.14 34.65
CA THR A 50 -14.56 -0.86 35.77
C THR A 50 -15.69 -1.88 35.79
N ASP A 51 -16.43 -1.93 36.91
CA ASP A 51 -17.71 -2.63 37.00
C ASP A 51 -17.65 -4.14 36.73
N ILE A 52 -16.52 -4.78 37.04
CA ILE A 52 -16.36 -6.23 37.04
C ILE A 52 -16.74 -6.78 38.43
N PRO A 53 -17.81 -7.59 38.56
CA PRO A 53 -18.17 -8.23 39.81
C PRO A 53 -17.06 -9.15 40.33
N SER A 54 -16.90 -9.25 41.65
CA SER A 54 -15.87 -10.10 42.27
C SER A 54 -16.00 -11.59 41.97
N SER A 55 -17.19 -12.05 41.55
CA SER A 55 -17.43 -13.43 41.12
C SER A 55 -16.86 -13.74 39.73
N VAL A 56 -16.53 -12.72 38.94
CA VAL A 56 -15.95 -12.87 37.60
C VAL A 56 -14.45 -13.10 37.74
N ASN A 57 -13.96 -14.20 37.19
CA ASN A 57 -12.55 -14.57 37.25
C ASN A 57 -11.87 -14.57 35.88
N GLN A 58 -12.59 -14.26 34.80
CA GLN A 58 -12.10 -14.24 33.43
C GLN A 58 -12.72 -13.10 32.63
N ILE A 59 -11.92 -12.53 31.73
CA ILE A 59 -12.36 -11.60 30.69
C ILE A 59 -12.08 -12.19 29.31
N LYS A 60 -12.83 -11.73 28.32
CA LYS A 60 -12.63 -12.00 26.89
C LYS A 60 -12.28 -10.69 26.19
N ILE A 61 -11.16 -10.68 25.50
CA ILE A 61 -10.70 -9.56 24.68
C ILE A 61 -10.98 -9.92 23.22
N HIS A 62 -11.87 -9.19 22.58
CA HIS A 62 -12.17 -9.34 21.16
C HIS A 62 -11.38 -8.29 20.39
N TYR A 63 -10.60 -8.71 19.40
CA TYR A 63 -9.91 -7.83 18.46
C TYR A 63 -10.61 -7.91 17.11
N SER A 64 -10.91 -6.78 16.49
CA SER A 64 -11.33 -6.65 15.11
C SER A 64 -10.15 -6.17 14.28
N LEU A 65 -9.80 -6.85 13.19
CA LEU A 65 -8.69 -6.41 12.34
C LEU A 65 -9.05 -5.10 11.62
N GLY A 66 -8.50 -3.99 12.09
CA GLY A 66 -8.76 -2.64 11.60
C GLY A 66 -9.76 -1.84 12.44
N ASN A 67 -10.16 -0.69 11.92
CA ASN A 67 -11.02 0.28 12.61
C ASN A 67 -11.81 1.13 11.60
N ALA A 68 -12.79 1.89 12.09
CA ALA A 68 -13.64 2.71 11.23
C ALA A 68 -12.93 3.87 10.48
N GLU A 69 -11.76 4.32 10.92
CA GLU A 69 -11.02 5.43 10.29
C GLU A 69 -10.16 4.98 9.10
N ARG A 70 -9.65 3.74 9.14
CA ARG A 70 -8.83 3.14 8.07
C ARG A 70 -9.62 2.16 7.20
N GLY A 71 -10.54 1.42 7.81
CA GLY A 71 -11.19 0.24 7.24
C GLY A 71 -10.70 -1.06 7.89
N TYR A 72 -11.45 -2.13 7.64
CA TYR A 72 -11.30 -3.45 8.24
C TYR A 72 -10.78 -4.50 7.25
N VAL A 73 -10.16 -5.55 7.78
CA VAL A 73 -9.98 -6.79 7.04
C VAL A 73 -11.22 -7.67 7.23
N ARG A 74 -11.85 -8.08 6.13
CA ARG A 74 -13.11 -8.84 6.10
C ARG A 74 -12.93 -10.22 5.48
N ARG A 75 -13.74 -11.15 5.97
CA ARG A 75 -13.96 -12.48 5.40
C ARG A 75 -14.74 -12.38 4.10
N SER A 76 -14.78 -13.48 3.34
CA SER A 76 -15.53 -13.56 2.09
C SER A 76 -17.04 -13.35 2.25
N ASP A 77 -17.58 -13.54 3.46
CA ASP A 77 -18.98 -13.30 3.80
C ASP A 77 -19.27 -11.88 4.34
N GLY A 78 -18.28 -10.98 4.30
CA GLY A 78 -18.41 -9.59 4.73
C GLY A 78 -18.24 -9.36 6.24
N ARG A 79 -18.13 -10.42 7.05
CA ARG A 79 -17.84 -10.25 8.49
C ARG A 79 -16.39 -9.80 8.70
N ILE A 80 -16.20 -8.92 9.67
CA ILE A 80 -14.85 -8.48 10.07
C ILE A 80 -14.09 -9.68 10.65
N TYR A 81 -12.80 -9.80 10.33
CA TYR A 81 -11.93 -10.75 11.00
C TYR A 81 -11.83 -10.38 12.48
N GLN A 82 -12.33 -11.27 13.34
CA GLN A 82 -12.32 -11.09 14.79
C GLN A 82 -11.59 -12.23 15.49
N PHE A 83 -10.85 -11.90 16.55
CA PHE A 83 -10.14 -12.84 17.40
C PHE A 83 -10.53 -12.64 18.86
N VAL A 84 -10.79 -13.73 19.57
CA VAL A 84 -11.20 -13.70 20.97
C VAL A 84 -10.14 -14.35 21.85
N PHE A 85 -9.69 -13.63 22.87
CA PHE A 85 -8.73 -14.11 23.84
C PHE A 85 -9.33 -14.10 25.22
N THR A 86 -9.34 -15.27 25.87
CA THR A 86 -9.78 -15.39 27.26
C THR A 86 -8.58 -15.23 28.19
N LYS A 87 -8.70 -14.38 29.21
CA LYS A 87 -7.66 -14.14 30.22
C LYS A 87 -8.26 -14.20 31.62
N SER A 88 -7.59 -14.91 32.52
CA SER A 88 -7.95 -14.91 33.93
C SER A 88 -7.63 -13.55 34.55
N ILE A 89 -8.50 -13.09 35.45
CA ILE A 89 -8.27 -11.90 36.27
C ILE A 89 -7.40 -12.32 37.46
N PRO A 90 -6.17 -11.80 37.59
CA PRO A 90 -5.30 -12.14 38.72
C PRO A 90 -5.72 -11.39 39.99
N ASN A 91 -5.38 -11.92 41.16
CA ASN A 91 -5.66 -11.31 42.46
C ASN A 91 -5.01 -9.91 42.64
N SER A 92 -3.97 -9.61 41.87
CA SER A 92 -3.28 -8.31 41.89
C SER A 92 -4.07 -7.18 41.22
N ASN A 93 -5.25 -7.45 40.64
CA ASN A 93 -6.07 -6.51 39.86
C ASN A 93 -5.31 -5.81 38.71
N LEU A 94 -4.16 -6.34 38.32
CA LEU A 94 -3.32 -5.85 37.22
C LEU A 94 -3.07 -6.99 36.24
N ILE A 95 -3.52 -6.81 35.00
CA ILE A 95 -3.24 -7.73 33.90
C ILE A 95 -2.08 -7.14 33.09
N ASN A 96 -0.86 -7.58 33.40
CA ASN A 96 0.31 -7.34 32.55
C ASN A 96 0.57 -8.60 31.71
N TYR A 97 0.33 -8.51 30.40
CA TYR A 97 0.46 -9.64 29.51
C TYR A 97 1.15 -9.26 28.20
N THR A 98 2.33 -9.83 28.00
CA THR A 98 3.01 -9.88 26.71
C THR A 98 3.09 -11.32 26.29
N GLY A 99 2.61 -11.63 25.08
CA GLY A 99 2.64 -12.98 24.58
C GLY A 99 2.29 -13.07 23.10
N ASN A 100 2.78 -14.14 22.51
CA ASN A 100 2.42 -14.59 21.19
C ASN A 100 1.38 -15.71 21.36
N THR A 101 0.37 -15.71 20.52
CA THR A 101 -0.69 -16.73 20.55
C THR A 101 -0.87 -17.29 19.15
N ARG A 102 -0.99 -18.61 19.05
CA ARG A 102 -1.65 -19.18 17.88
C ARG A 102 -3.11 -18.75 17.99
N PHE A 103 -3.78 -18.48 16.87
CA PHE A 103 -5.22 -18.23 16.92
C PHE A 103 -5.92 -19.40 17.64
N GLY A 104 -6.89 -19.12 18.51
CA GLY A 104 -7.51 -20.14 19.38
C GLY A 104 -8.28 -21.22 18.60
N ASN A 105 -8.27 -22.45 19.12
CA ASN A 105 -9.12 -23.62 18.79
C ASN A 105 -9.81 -23.65 17.41
N SER A 106 -9.07 -23.48 16.32
CA SER A 106 -9.51 -24.05 15.04
C SER A 106 -9.07 -25.51 14.99
N SER A 107 -10.00 -26.44 14.81
CA SER A 107 -9.62 -27.83 14.50
C SER A 107 -9.13 -28.01 13.06
N THR A 108 -9.10 -26.92 12.27
CA THR A 108 -8.77 -26.94 10.83
C THR A 108 -7.52 -26.10 10.54
N PRO A 109 -6.47 -26.69 9.95
CA PRO A 109 -5.26 -25.98 9.52
C PRO A 109 -5.52 -24.78 8.59
N GLU A 110 -6.48 -24.91 7.68
CA GLU A 110 -6.84 -23.89 6.70
C GLU A 110 -7.33 -22.59 7.36
N SER A 111 -8.08 -22.70 8.46
CA SER A 111 -8.51 -21.52 9.22
C SER A 111 -7.35 -20.84 9.96
N PHE A 112 -6.32 -21.57 10.39
CA PHE A 112 -5.12 -20.94 10.97
C PHE A 112 -4.36 -20.12 9.94
N VAL A 113 -4.13 -20.69 8.76
CA VAL A 113 -3.46 -20.02 7.65
C VAL A 113 -4.24 -18.77 7.22
N SER A 114 -5.56 -18.87 7.08
CA SER A 114 -6.39 -17.73 6.70
C SER A 114 -6.29 -16.59 7.70
N ASN A 115 -6.39 -16.88 9.01
CA ASN A 115 -6.26 -15.88 10.06
C ASN A 115 -4.85 -15.25 10.08
N TYR A 116 -3.81 -16.06 9.88
CA TYR A 116 -2.42 -15.59 9.83
C TYR A 116 -2.19 -14.60 8.69
N ILE A 117 -2.64 -14.94 7.48
CA ILE A 117 -2.51 -14.06 6.32
C ILE A 117 -3.38 -12.80 6.50
N ALA A 118 -4.61 -12.93 7.02
CA ALA A 118 -5.45 -11.77 7.33
C ALA A 118 -4.79 -10.80 8.33
N SER A 119 -4.11 -11.31 9.36
CA SER A 119 -3.35 -10.47 10.29
C SER A 119 -2.14 -9.81 9.66
N ARG A 120 -1.45 -10.48 8.72
CA ARG A 120 -0.38 -9.86 7.93
C ARG A 120 -0.90 -8.75 7.05
N ILE A 121 -2.03 -8.97 6.37
CA ILE A 121 -2.72 -7.94 5.59
C ILE A 121 -3.05 -6.74 6.48
N ASN A 122 -3.63 -6.95 7.67
CA ASN A 122 -3.92 -5.86 8.61
C ASN A 122 -2.67 -5.07 9.00
N ASN A 123 -1.56 -5.76 9.29
CA ASN A 123 -0.30 -5.15 9.68
C ASN A 123 0.32 -4.35 8.53
N TYR A 124 0.36 -4.90 7.31
CA TYR A 124 0.90 -4.18 6.15
C TYR A 124 -0.03 -3.06 5.67
N TYR A 125 -1.34 -3.17 5.90
CA TYR A 125 -2.26 -2.05 5.63
C TYR A 125 -1.98 -0.87 6.57
N ASP A 126 -1.65 -1.16 7.82
CA ASP A 126 -1.20 -0.13 8.76
C ASP A 126 0.10 0.53 8.32
N GLN A 127 1.10 -0.30 7.99
CA GLN A 127 2.41 0.18 7.55
C GLN A 127 2.34 0.95 6.23
N ALA A 128 1.43 0.59 5.32
CA ALA A 128 1.22 1.34 4.08
C ALA A 128 0.68 2.75 4.35
N VAL A 129 -0.20 2.90 5.33
CA VAL A 129 -0.71 4.21 5.78
C VAL A 129 0.43 5.03 6.39
N ASP A 130 1.17 4.44 7.34
CA ASP A 130 2.32 5.11 7.98
C ASP A 130 3.38 5.51 6.95
N PHE A 131 3.72 4.60 6.01
CA PHE A 131 4.69 4.85 4.93
C PHE A 131 4.29 6.06 4.08
N LEU A 132 3.01 6.15 3.71
CA LEU A 132 2.51 7.30 2.96
C LEU A 132 2.54 8.58 3.82
N ASP A 133 2.03 8.53 5.05
CA ASP A 133 1.96 9.69 5.94
C ASP A 133 3.35 10.24 6.26
N ASP A 134 4.32 9.36 6.50
CA ASP A 134 5.73 9.69 6.73
C ASP A 134 6.35 10.36 5.48
N GLY A 135 6.10 9.82 4.28
CA GLY A 135 6.55 10.42 3.03
C GLY A 135 5.95 11.82 2.81
N LEU A 136 4.63 11.95 2.98
CA LEU A 136 3.93 13.24 2.88
C LEU A 136 4.38 14.24 3.93
N GLN A 137 4.68 13.81 5.15
CA GLN A 137 5.21 14.66 6.20
C GLN A 137 6.62 15.16 5.87
N ALA A 138 7.51 14.26 5.40
CA ALA A 138 8.85 14.63 4.98
C ALA A 138 8.84 15.65 3.84
N ALA A 139 8.01 15.42 2.81
CA ALA A 139 7.84 16.35 1.70
C ALA A 139 7.33 17.73 2.15
N ARG A 140 6.35 17.78 3.06
CA ARG A 140 5.78 19.03 3.59
C ARG A 140 6.75 19.90 4.38
N GLN A 141 7.85 19.34 4.89
CA GLN A 141 8.89 20.15 5.53
C GLN A 141 9.54 21.13 4.55
N TYR A 142 9.57 20.79 3.26
CA TYR A 142 10.21 21.57 2.21
C TYR A 142 9.23 22.15 1.19
N SER A 143 8.03 21.58 1.09
CA SER A 143 6.91 22.09 0.27
C SER A 143 5.63 22.21 1.10
N PRO A 144 5.53 23.22 1.98
CA PRO A 144 4.40 23.37 2.90
C PRO A 144 3.05 23.64 2.19
N GLU A 145 3.07 24.01 0.92
CA GLU A 145 1.90 24.18 0.07
C GLU A 145 1.25 22.85 -0.38
N LEU A 146 1.92 21.72 -0.17
CA LEU A 146 1.33 20.40 -0.43
C LEU A 146 0.06 20.21 0.40
N LEU A 147 -1.05 19.93 -0.29
CA LEU A 147 -2.31 19.63 0.38
C LEU A 147 -2.19 18.33 1.19
N THR A 148 -2.74 18.35 2.39
CA THR A 148 -2.92 17.13 3.19
C THR A 148 -3.93 16.24 2.47
N PHE A 149 -3.44 15.18 1.83
CA PHE A 149 -4.28 14.08 1.38
C PHE A 149 -4.52 13.15 2.57
N LYS A 150 -5.80 12.93 2.92
CA LYS A 150 -6.20 11.90 3.87
C LYS A 150 -7.10 10.92 3.12
N SER A 151 -6.69 9.67 3.04
CA SER A 151 -7.51 8.62 2.44
C SER A 151 -8.76 8.37 3.30
N ALA A 152 -9.92 8.26 2.65
CA ALA A 152 -11.13 7.74 3.30
C ALA A 152 -10.97 6.23 3.59
N PRO A 153 -11.68 5.68 4.60
CA PRO A 153 -11.58 4.27 4.94
C PRO A 153 -12.04 3.36 3.79
N ILE A 154 -11.39 2.21 3.64
CA ILE A 154 -11.80 1.16 2.70
C ILE A 154 -11.50 -0.23 3.27
N ASP A 155 -12.40 -1.18 3.05
CA ASP A 155 -12.26 -2.53 3.57
C ASP A 155 -11.47 -3.42 2.60
N ILE A 156 -10.64 -4.31 3.16
CA ILE A 156 -9.88 -5.34 2.41
C ILE A 156 -10.50 -6.71 2.69
N TYR A 157 -10.95 -7.38 1.64
CA TYR A 157 -11.50 -8.73 1.69
C TYR A 157 -10.42 -9.76 1.37
N TYR A 158 -10.34 -10.79 2.20
CA TYR A 158 -9.46 -11.94 2.00
C TYR A 158 -9.99 -13.16 2.74
N GLU A 159 -10.00 -14.33 2.11
CA GLU A 159 -10.19 -15.60 2.81
C GLU A 159 -9.55 -16.73 1.98
N ARG A 160 -9.05 -17.78 2.64
CA ARG A 160 -8.50 -18.94 1.91
C ARG A 160 -9.59 -19.57 1.04
N GLY A 161 -9.26 -19.86 -0.22
CA GLY A 161 -10.19 -20.37 -1.23
C GLY A 161 -11.08 -19.30 -1.87
N PHE A 162 -11.16 -18.09 -1.32
CA PHE A 162 -11.89 -16.98 -1.92
C PHE A 162 -11.06 -16.30 -3.00
N TYR A 163 -11.64 -16.07 -4.18
CA TYR A 163 -10.92 -15.50 -5.32
C TYR A 163 -9.62 -16.28 -5.66
N LEU A 164 -9.66 -17.60 -5.52
CA LEU A 164 -8.52 -18.47 -5.80
C LEU A 164 -8.03 -18.33 -7.25
N ASN A 165 -6.73 -18.09 -7.42
CA ASN A 165 -6.07 -17.87 -8.71
C ASN A 165 -6.60 -16.65 -9.49
N LYS A 166 -7.27 -15.72 -8.81
CA LYS A 166 -7.57 -14.39 -9.36
C LYS A 166 -6.54 -13.39 -8.85
N GLY A 167 -6.32 -12.33 -9.62
CA GLY A 167 -5.53 -11.19 -9.16
C GLY A 167 -6.21 -10.47 -7.99
N SER A 168 -5.41 -9.77 -7.21
CA SER A 168 -5.93 -8.73 -6.32
C SER A 168 -6.60 -7.62 -7.15
N GLY A 169 -7.49 -6.86 -6.53
CA GLY A 169 -8.13 -5.76 -7.22
C GLY A 169 -8.91 -4.82 -6.32
N PHE A 170 -8.83 -3.54 -6.63
CA PHE A 170 -9.77 -2.52 -6.19
C PHE A 170 -11.05 -2.53 -7.05
N TYR A 171 -12.22 -2.57 -6.39
CA TYR A 171 -13.52 -2.55 -7.04
C TYR A 171 -14.26 -1.28 -6.66
N SER A 172 -14.43 -0.37 -7.62
CA SER A 172 -15.05 0.95 -7.35
C SER A 172 -16.53 0.88 -6.94
N ASN A 173 -17.21 -0.23 -7.21
CA ASN A 173 -18.61 -0.46 -6.88
C ASN A 173 -18.80 -1.73 -6.01
N GLY A 174 -17.73 -2.19 -5.37
CA GLY A 174 -17.70 -3.43 -4.61
C GLY A 174 -17.53 -4.66 -5.49
N HIS A 175 -16.74 -5.63 -5.02
CA HIS A 175 -16.53 -6.89 -5.72
C HIS A 175 -17.80 -7.75 -5.83
N ASP A 176 -18.78 -7.49 -4.97
CA ASP A 176 -20.08 -8.14 -4.90
C ASP A 176 -21.21 -7.35 -5.61
N GLY A 177 -20.89 -6.18 -6.16
CA GLY A 177 -21.86 -5.28 -6.80
C GLY A 177 -22.74 -4.50 -5.81
N SER A 178 -22.37 -4.44 -4.53
CA SER A 178 -23.11 -3.70 -3.49
C SER A 178 -23.14 -2.18 -3.70
N GLY A 179 -22.27 -1.64 -4.55
CA GLY A 179 -22.07 -0.20 -4.74
C GLY A 179 -21.14 0.43 -3.70
N THR A 180 -20.59 -0.36 -2.76
CA THR A 180 -19.60 0.10 -1.78
C THR A 180 -18.20 -0.24 -2.27
N PRO A 181 -17.30 0.73 -2.49
CA PRO A 181 -15.94 0.43 -2.91
C PRO A 181 -15.21 -0.49 -1.93
N ASP A 182 -14.45 -1.45 -2.44
CA ASP A 182 -13.63 -2.35 -1.62
C ASP A 182 -12.37 -2.80 -2.37
N ILE A 183 -11.50 -3.47 -1.62
CA ILE A 183 -10.30 -4.15 -2.14
C ILE A 183 -10.46 -5.64 -1.87
N VAL A 184 -10.14 -6.47 -2.86
CA VAL A 184 -10.01 -7.93 -2.67
C VAL A 184 -8.57 -8.31 -2.90
N LEU A 185 -7.98 -9.02 -1.93
CA LEU A 185 -6.71 -9.71 -2.15
C LEU A 185 -7.00 -11.16 -2.56
N GLY A 186 -6.58 -11.51 -3.78
CA GLY A 186 -6.82 -12.83 -4.35
C GLY A 186 -6.05 -13.94 -3.63
N ASP A 187 -6.69 -15.09 -3.41
CA ASP A 187 -6.02 -16.23 -2.80
C ASP A 187 -5.08 -16.96 -3.77
N ARG A 188 -4.01 -17.53 -3.21
CA ARG A 188 -3.00 -18.30 -3.96
C ARG A 188 -3.06 -19.77 -3.60
N THR A 189 -2.85 -20.66 -4.56
CA THR A 189 -2.88 -22.11 -4.29
C THR A 189 -1.85 -22.52 -3.24
N ASN A 190 -0.65 -21.91 -3.24
CA ASN A 190 0.40 -22.19 -2.29
C ASN A 190 0.58 -21.04 -1.28
N VAL A 191 0.58 -21.37 0.02
CA VAL A 191 0.81 -20.43 1.13
C VAL A 191 2.17 -19.74 1.02
N SER A 192 3.20 -20.41 0.49
CA SER A 192 4.54 -19.83 0.35
C SER A 192 4.59 -18.66 -0.64
N GLN A 193 3.54 -18.45 -1.44
CA GLN A 193 3.43 -17.32 -2.38
C GLN A 193 2.98 -16.03 -1.68
N PHE A 194 2.48 -16.11 -0.44
CA PHE A 194 2.21 -14.93 0.38
C PHE A 194 3.49 -14.44 1.06
N THR A 195 4.47 -14.03 0.27
CA THR A 195 5.69 -13.39 0.80
C THR A 195 5.37 -12.03 1.39
N ASP A 196 6.31 -11.46 2.16
CA ASP A 196 6.18 -10.08 2.68
C ASP A 196 6.02 -9.09 1.54
N HIS A 197 6.94 -9.16 0.55
CA HIS A 197 6.87 -8.39 -0.68
C HIS A 197 5.49 -8.48 -1.36
N TYR A 198 4.96 -9.70 -1.56
CA TYR A 198 3.66 -9.89 -2.20
C TYR A 198 2.54 -9.15 -1.47
N LEU A 199 2.44 -9.34 -0.14
CA LEU A 199 1.36 -8.72 0.63
C LEU A 199 1.51 -7.21 0.73
N MET A 200 2.73 -6.73 1.00
CA MET A 200 3.04 -5.29 1.05
C MET A 200 2.68 -4.61 -0.27
N HIS A 201 3.21 -5.14 -1.38
CA HIS A 201 2.95 -4.64 -2.73
C HIS A 201 1.45 -4.57 -3.00
N ASN A 202 0.72 -5.68 -2.86
CA ASN A 202 -0.69 -5.73 -3.26
C ASN A 202 -1.57 -4.84 -2.37
N VAL A 203 -1.29 -4.75 -1.07
CA VAL A 203 -2.04 -3.86 -0.17
C VAL A 203 -1.87 -2.40 -0.61
N MET A 204 -0.63 -1.94 -0.80
CA MET A 204 -0.36 -0.56 -1.18
C MET A 204 -0.82 -0.26 -2.62
N HIS A 205 -0.63 -1.19 -3.56
CA HIS A 205 -1.08 -1.07 -4.96
C HIS A 205 -2.59 -0.82 -5.04
N GLU A 206 -3.39 -1.70 -4.44
CA GLU A 206 -4.85 -1.58 -4.51
C GLU A 206 -5.38 -0.39 -3.67
N TRP A 207 -4.74 -0.09 -2.54
CA TRP A 207 -5.07 1.10 -1.75
C TRP A 207 -4.73 2.40 -2.50
N THR A 208 -3.67 2.40 -3.31
CA THR A 208 -3.33 3.54 -4.17
C THR A 208 -4.39 3.77 -5.25
N HIS A 209 -4.96 2.70 -5.84
CA HIS A 209 -6.10 2.83 -6.75
C HIS A 209 -7.30 3.51 -6.07
N TRP A 210 -7.60 3.14 -4.82
CA TRP A 210 -8.63 3.82 -4.04
C TRP A 210 -8.33 5.30 -3.83
N ASN A 211 -7.08 5.65 -3.54
CA ASN A 211 -6.65 7.04 -3.37
C ASN A 211 -6.82 7.84 -4.68
N MET A 212 -6.41 7.29 -5.82
CA MET A 212 -6.61 7.92 -7.14
C MET A 212 -8.10 8.08 -7.49
N ARG A 213 -8.93 7.13 -7.09
CA ARG A 213 -10.38 7.21 -7.32
C ARG A 213 -10.99 8.40 -6.57
N GLN A 214 -10.55 8.65 -5.34
CA GLN A 214 -11.03 9.77 -4.53
C GLN A 214 -10.58 11.13 -5.06
N THR A 215 -9.35 11.22 -5.59
CA THR A 215 -8.70 12.50 -5.89
C THR A 215 -8.85 12.92 -7.36
N ALA A 216 -8.63 11.98 -8.27
CA ALA A 216 -8.60 12.21 -9.71
C ALA A 216 -9.79 11.59 -10.45
N GLN A 217 -10.67 10.89 -9.73
CA GLN A 217 -11.77 10.09 -10.28
C GLN A 217 -11.31 9.06 -11.32
N LEU A 218 -10.04 8.62 -11.24
CA LEU A 218 -9.53 7.56 -12.07
C LEU A 218 -10.21 6.25 -11.67
N GLY A 219 -11.03 5.73 -12.59
CA GLY A 219 -11.80 4.50 -12.41
C GLY A 219 -11.12 3.28 -13.06
N GLY A 220 -11.76 2.12 -12.90
CA GLY A 220 -11.24 0.84 -13.40
C GLY A 220 -10.93 0.82 -14.91
N GLY A 221 -10.08 -0.12 -15.29
CA GLY A 221 -9.67 -0.41 -16.66
C GLY A 221 -8.94 -1.74 -16.66
N SER A 222 -9.21 -2.60 -17.64
CA SER A 222 -8.55 -3.90 -17.74
C SER A 222 -7.24 -3.78 -18.51
N TYR A 223 -6.24 -4.54 -18.09
CA TYR A 223 -5.01 -4.78 -18.84
C TYR A 223 -4.67 -6.27 -18.74
N THR A 224 -3.84 -6.76 -19.66
CA THR A 224 -3.49 -8.19 -19.72
C THR A 224 -2.34 -8.53 -18.78
N THR A 225 -1.23 -7.78 -18.88
CA THR A 225 -0.05 -7.90 -18.01
C THR A 225 0.60 -6.53 -17.86
N HIS A 226 1.49 -6.36 -16.86
CA HIS A 226 2.20 -5.10 -16.65
C HIS A 226 3.13 -4.71 -17.81
N TYR A 227 3.49 -5.66 -18.68
CA TYR A 227 4.37 -5.50 -19.84
C TYR A 227 3.61 -5.35 -21.17
N THR A 228 2.30 -5.56 -21.17
CA THR A 228 1.51 -5.50 -22.41
C THR A 228 1.23 -4.04 -22.78
N TYR A 229 1.34 -3.71 -24.07
CA TYR A 229 0.93 -2.42 -24.59
C TYR A 229 -0.56 -2.15 -24.34
N ASN A 230 -0.87 -1.00 -23.77
CA ASN A 230 -2.23 -0.50 -23.61
C ASN A 230 -2.51 0.60 -24.63
N THR A 231 -3.52 0.41 -25.49
CA THR A 231 -4.03 1.47 -26.36
C THR A 231 -4.63 2.63 -25.56
N ASN A 232 -5.14 2.37 -24.35
CA ASN A 232 -5.62 3.40 -23.45
C ASN A 232 -4.50 3.82 -22.49
N PHE A 233 -3.85 4.95 -22.76
CA PHE A 233 -2.74 5.46 -21.96
C PHE A 233 -3.14 5.80 -20.51
N LYS A 234 -4.43 6.02 -20.25
CA LYS A 234 -4.94 6.19 -18.89
C LYS A 234 -4.81 4.92 -18.06
N THR A 235 -4.92 3.75 -18.70
CA THR A 235 -4.70 2.45 -18.04
C THR A 235 -3.24 2.33 -17.61
N SER A 236 -2.29 2.60 -18.52
CA SER A 236 -0.86 2.57 -18.21
C SER A 236 -0.51 3.51 -17.07
N TYR A 237 -1.02 4.75 -17.11
CA TYR A 237 -0.75 5.73 -16.05
C TYR A 237 -1.29 5.27 -14.70
N LYS A 238 -2.58 4.92 -14.64
CA LYS A 238 -3.25 4.51 -13.40
C LYS A 238 -2.59 3.27 -12.78
N GLU A 239 -2.35 2.22 -13.57
CA GLU A 239 -1.71 1.02 -13.05
C GLU A 239 -0.22 1.22 -12.75
N GLY A 240 0.48 2.04 -13.52
CA GLY A 240 1.90 2.35 -13.28
C GLY A 240 2.13 3.14 -12.01
N VAL A 241 1.25 4.10 -11.68
CA VAL A 241 1.31 4.81 -10.39
C VAL A 241 1.07 3.85 -9.22
N ALA A 242 0.09 2.95 -9.34
CA ALA A 242 -0.17 1.96 -8.30
C ALA A 242 0.99 0.97 -8.13
N LEU A 243 1.60 0.52 -9.24
CA LEU A 243 2.80 -0.32 -9.23
C LEU A 243 3.98 0.38 -8.57
N PHE A 244 4.23 1.64 -8.93
CA PHE A 244 5.27 2.46 -8.32
C PHE A 244 5.08 2.52 -6.81
N ALA A 245 3.90 2.93 -6.33
CA ALA A 245 3.63 3.01 -4.90
C ALA A 245 3.75 1.65 -4.19
N GLY A 246 3.24 0.58 -4.80
CA GLY A 246 3.31 -0.78 -4.28
C GLY A 246 4.74 -1.29 -4.12
N GLU A 247 5.57 -1.11 -5.15
CA GLU A 247 6.98 -1.52 -5.11
C GLU A 247 7.83 -0.62 -4.20
N MET A 248 7.61 0.70 -4.19
CA MET A 248 8.31 1.59 -3.26
C MET A 248 8.10 1.18 -1.81
N PHE A 249 6.87 0.79 -1.46
CA PHE A 249 6.57 0.30 -0.12
C PHE A 249 7.19 -1.09 0.13
N ALA A 250 7.03 -2.03 -0.80
CA ALA A 250 7.48 -3.41 -0.63
C ALA A 250 9.02 -3.55 -0.62
N GLN A 251 9.74 -2.66 -1.29
CA GLN A 251 11.21 -2.66 -1.41
C GLN A 251 11.88 -1.54 -0.60
N ASN A 252 11.13 -0.79 0.20
CA ASN A 252 11.64 0.32 1.00
C ASN A 252 12.47 1.33 0.18
N TYR A 253 11.81 1.88 -0.84
CA TYR A 253 12.33 2.90 -1.74
C TYR A 253 13.41 2.48 -2.76
N ASP A 254 13.70 1.19 -2.92
CA ASP A 254 14.78 0.71 -3.79
C ASP A 254 14.24 -0.13 -4.96
N LEU A 255 14.31 0.42 -6.19
CA LEU A 255 14.02 -0.31 -7.42
C LEU A 255 15.24 -0.44 -8.34
N SER A 256 16.45 -0.25 -7.82
CA SER A 256 17.70 -0.30 -8.58
C SER A 256 17.89 -1.61 -9.38
N THR A 257 17.26 -2.70 -8.95
CA THR A 257 17.31 -4.00 -9.64
C THR A 257 16.48 -4.07 -10.93
N PHE A 258 15.57 -3.13 -11.14
CA PHE A 258 14.61 -3.10 -12.25
C PHE A 258 14.66 -1.80 -13.05
N ASP A 259 15.42 -0.84 -12.55
CA ASP A 259 15.56 0.53 -13.00
C ASP A 259 15.69 0.63 -14.52
N ASN A 260 16.70 -0.06 -15.04
CA ASN A 260 17.06 0.01 -16.45
C ASN A 260 16.20 -0.88 -17.36
N GLU A 261 15.10 -1.48 -16.88
CA GLU A 261 14.28 -2.38 -17.71
C GLU A 261 13.64 -1.65 -18.91
N VAL A 262 13.33 -0.35 -18.80
CA VAL A 262 12.83 0.43 -19.97
C VAL A 262 13.95 0.68 -20.97
N GLN A 263 15.18 0.79 -20.50
CA GLN A 263 16.35 1.28 -21.21
C GLN A 263 17.12 0.10 -21.84
N THR A 264 17.13 -1.07 -21.20
CA THR A 264 18.08 -2.17 -21.46
C THR A 264 17.45 -3.57 -21.62
N ASP A 265 16.15 -3.72 -21.90
CA ASP A 265 15.56 -5.06 -22.18
C ASP A 265 16.02 -5.64 -23.54
N ASP A 266 17.32 -5.94 -23.63
CA ASP A 266 18.02 -6.67 -24.68
C ASP A 266 17.96 -8.18 -24.43
N SER A 267 17.33 -8.63 -23.34
CA SER A 267 17.24 -10.05 -22.96
C SER A 267 16.62 -10.92 -24.06
N ASN A 268 15.92 -10.30 -25.03
CA ASN A 268 15.42 -10.93 -26.25
C ASN A 268 15.68 -10.13 -27.55
N GLY A 269 16.56 -9.11 -27.54
CA GLY A 269 16.84 -8.25 -28.70
C GLY A 269 15.66 -7.39 -29.19
N ILE A 270 14.68 -7.13 -28.31
CA ILE A 270 13.53 -6.25 -28.55
C ILE A 270 13.31 -5.49 -27.25
N ASN A 271 13.66 -4.20 -27.21
CA ASN A 271 13.25 -3.36 -26.09
C ASN A 271 11.71 -3.23 -26.10
N ARG A 272 11.05 -3.95 -25.19
CA ARG A 272 9.58 -4.10 -25.15
C ARG A 272 8.87 -2.95 -24.45
N LEU A 273 9.60 -2.03 -23.81
CA LEU A 273 9.05 -1.02 -22.92
C LEU A 273 9.35 0.42 -23.37
N TYR A 274 10.53 0.67 -23.96
CA TYR A 274 10.96 1.97 -24.45
C TYR A 274 9.92 2.63 -25.35
N GLY A 275 9.50 3.83 -25.00
CA GLY A 275 8.51 4.63 -25.73
C GLY A 275 7.11 4.02 -25.85
N LYS A 276 6.84 2.85 -25.24
CA LYS A 276 5.56 2.15 -25.34
C LYS A 276 4.67 2.41 -24.11
N SER A 277 3.37 2.47 -24.34
CA SER A 277 2.41 2.64 -23.25
C SER A 277 2.16 1.32 -22.50
N THR A 278 3.00 1.01 -21.51
CA THR A 278 2.79 -0.11 -20.59
C THR A 278 2.71 0.37 -19.14
N ASN A 279 2.17 -0.46 -18.25
CA ASN A 279 2.13 -0.12 -16.81
C ASN A 279 3.55 -0.06 -16.24
N ARG A 280 4.45 -0.94 -16.69
CA ARG A 280 5.85 -1.00 -16.28
C ARG A 280 6.65 0.21 -16.75
N THR A 281 6.45 0.66 -17.98
CA THR A 281 7.08 1.90 -18.50
C THR A 281 6.73 3.08 -17.62
N VAL A 282 5.46 3.24 -17.25
CA VAL A 282 5.04 4.33 -16.35
C VAL A 282 5.71 4.20 -14.98
N GLN A 283 5.72 3.01 -14.39
CA GLN A 283 6.35 2.79 -13.08
C GLN A 283 7.81 3.26 -13.07
N LEU A 284 8.58 2.88 -14.09
CA LEU A 284 10.01 3.15 -14.15
C LEU A 284 10.26 4.64 -14.43
N VAL A 285 9.54 5.27 -15.36
CA VAL A 285 9.58 6.75 -15.54
C VAL A 285 9.32 7.50 -14.21
N LEU A 286 8.42 7.00 -13.36
CA LEU A 286 8.16 7.62 -12.05
C LEU A 286 9.28 7.39 -11.04
N TYR A 287 10.01 6.28 -11.17
CA TYR A 287 11.16 5.96 -10.35
C TYR A 287 12.39 6.81 -10.74
N ASP A 288 12.62 7.06 -12.02
CA ASP A 288 13.65 8.01 -12.53
C ASP A 288 13.42 9.47 -12.06
N LEU A 289 12.22 9.80 -11.59
CA LEU A 289 11.95 11.10 -10.96
C LEU A 289 12.29 11.14 -9.47
N LEU A 290 12.65 10.00 -8.88
CA LEU A 290 12.91 9.79 -7.46
C LEU A 290 14.37 9.48 -7.16
N ASP A 291 15.03 8.67 -7.98
CA ASP A 291 16.39 8.21 -7.69
C ASP A 291 17.44 9.34 -7.69
N GLU A 292 18.57 9.06 -7.05
CA GLU A 292 19.73 9.96 -7.03
C GLU A 292 20.90 9.42 -7.88
N ILE A 293 20.95 8.10 -8.04
CA ILE A 293 22.07 7.37 -8.63
C ILE A 293 21.50 6.08 -9.21
N SER A 294 21.18 6.11 -10.49
CA SER A 294 20.89 4.89 -11.24
C SER A 294 22.20 4.29 -11.73
N THR A 295 22.29 2.95 -11.67
CA THR A 295 23.50 2.25 -12.10
C THR A 295 23.40 2.08 -13.61
N ASP A 296 24.33 2.64 -14.38
CA ASP A 296 24.33 2.60 -15.86
C ASP A 296 23.22 3.43 -16.55
N GLU A 297 22.64 4.40 -15.86
CA GLU A 297 21.79 5.44 -16.46
C GLU A 297 22.40 6.83 -16.30
N ASP A 298 22.07 7.75 -17.22
CA ASP A 298 22.75 9.05 -17.35
C ASP A 298 21.89 10.23 -16.87
N GLU A 299 20.67 10.01 -16.39
CA GLU A 299 19.78 11.07 -15.88
C GLU A 299 20.27 11.64 -14.55
N ASN A 300 20.13 12.96 -14.43
CA ASN A 300 20.59 13.73 -13.28
C ASN A 300 19.45 14.60 -12.72
N TYR A 301 18.22 14.08 -12.75
CA TYR A 301 17.03 14.80 -12.29
C TYR A 301 16.27 13.98 -11.26
N ASN A 302 15.93 14.60 -10.12
CA ASN A 302 14.85 14.14 -9.27
C ASN A 302 13.95 15.30 -8.85
N ILE A 303 12.71 14.99 -8.50
CA ILE A 303 11.66 15.98 -8.24
C ILE A 303 12.03 17.01 -7.15
N SER A 304 12.84 16.62 -6.17
CA SER A 304 13.25 17.52 -5.07
C SER A 304 14.52 18.31 -5.35
N SER A 305 15.18 18.12 -6.50
CA SER A 305 16.50 18.71 -6.78
C SER A 305 16.54 20.23 -6.56
N SER A 306 15.54 20.95 -7.06
CA SER A 306 15.45 22.41 -6.91
C SER A 306 15.06 22.83 -5.48
N ILE A 307 14.23 22.04 -4.80
CA ILE A 307 13.71 22.33 -3.45
C ILE A 307 14.78 22.13 -2.37
N LEU A 308 15.61 21.10 -2.53
CA LEU A 308 16.63 20.70 -1.57
C LEU A 308 17.99 21.33 -1.87
N GLN A 309 18.06 22.34 -2.76
CA GLN A 309 19.30 23.01 -3.09
C GLN A 309 19.95 23.61 -1.83
N GLY A 310 21.19 23.20 -1.54
CA GLY A 310 21.92 23.65 -0.35
C GLY A 310 21.46 23.02 0.97
N GLN A 311 20.52 22.08 0.94
CA GLN A 311 20.11 21.29 2.11
C GLN A 311 20.95 20.03 2.22
N SER A 312 21.37 19.69 3.44
CA SER A 312 22.06 18.43 3.73
C SER A 312 21.03 17.40 4.19
N VAL A 313 20.65 16.50 3.27
CA VAL A 313 19.79 15.34 3.55
C VAL A 313 20.52 14.06 3.17
N THR A 314 20.24 12.97 3.88
CA THR A 314 20.73 11.64 3.50
C THR A 314 19.94 11.11 2.30
N THR A 315 20.50 10.16 1.53
CA THR A 315 19.79 9.49 0.43
C THR A 315 18.46 8.87 0.89
N ALA A 316 18.44 8.22 2.05
CA ALA A 316 17.19 7.66 2.61
C ALA A 316 16.12 8.74 2.85
N GLN A 317 16.50 9.89 3.41
CA GLN A 317 15.58 11.01 3.60
C GLN A 317 15.14 11.59 2.26
N ARG A 318 16.03 11.69 1.28
CA ARG A 318 15.66 12.20 -0.04
C ARG A 318 14.68 11.28 -0.75
N ASN A 319 14.89 9.96 -0.74
CA ASN A 319 13.96 9.00 -1.34
C ASN A 319 12.56 9.12 -0.72
N GLN A 320 12.49 9.27 0.61
CA GLN A 320 11.24 9.51 1.32
C GLN A 320 10.58 10.85 0.91
N ILE A 321 11.36 11.93 0.79
CA ILE A 321 10.86 13.25 0.33
C ILE A 321 10.36 13.17 -1.10
N ASN A 322 11.13 12.54 -2.00
CA ASN A 322 10.79 12.39 -3.42
C ASN A 322 9.52 11.56 -3.62
N PHE A 323 9.40 10.43 -2.92
CA PHE A 323 8.18 9.63 -2.92
C PHE A 323 6.98 10.45 -2.44
N GLY A 324 7.13 11.14 -1.29
CA GLY A 324 6.08 11.99 -0.74
C GLY A 324 5.64 13.11 -1.69
N LEU A 325 6.59 13.79 -2.34
CA LEU A 325 6.33 14.80 -3.37
C LEU A 325 5.57 14.18 -4.54
N LEU A 326 6.13 13.16 -5.19
CA LEU A 326 5.52 12.52 -6.36
C LEU A 326 4.11 12.02 -6.06
N TYR A 327 3.92 11.29 -4.96
CA TYR A 327 2.61 10.78 -4.58
C TYR A 327 1.61 11.92 -4.33
N ALA A 328 2.01 12.96 -3.60
CA ALA A 328 1.15 14.12 -3.36
C ALA A 328 0.73 14.81 -4.67
N GLU A 329 1.67 15.02 -5.59
CA GLU A 329 1.41 15.67 -6.87
C GLU A 329 0.55 14.80 -7.80
N MET A 330 0.71 13.48 -7.78
CA MET A 330 -0.17 12.56 -8.52
C MET A 330 -1.62 12.73 -8.07
N MET A 331 -1.84 12.82 -6.75
CA MET A 331 -3.18 13.02 -6.20
C MET A 331 -3.72 14.44 -6.47
N GLN A 332 -2.87 15.46 -6.48
CA GLN A 332 -3.31 16.87 -6.62
C GLN A 332 -3.46 17.34 -8.07
N SER A 333 -2.63 16.85 -8.99
CA SER A 333 -2.61 17.28 -10.39
C SER A 333 -3.88 16.95 -11.15
N LYS A 334 -4.61 15.90 -10.74
CA LYS A 334 -5.74 15.31 -11.47
C LYS A 334 -5.38 14.86 -12.89
N ALA A 335 -4.09 14.64 -13.16
CA ALA A 335 -3.62 14.06 -14.39
C ALA A 335 -4.26 12.68 -14.59
N LYS A 336 -4.60 12.36 -15.84
CA LYS A 336 -5.17 11.08 -16.24
C LYS A 336 -4.22 10.27 -17.10
N THR A 337 -3.12 10.86 -17.55
CA THR A 337 -2.06 10.23 -18.33
C THR A 337 -0.70 10.61 -17.78
N LEU A 338 0.34 9.84 -18.14
CA LEU A 338 1.72 10.14 -17.77
C LEU A 338 2.16 11.50 -18.34
N SER A 339 1.85 11.78 -19.60
CA SER A 339 2.13 13.06 -20.27
C SER A 339 1.54 14.27 -19.52
N GLU A 340 0.26 14.21 -19.13
CA GLU A 340 -0.39 15.27 -18.34
C GLU A 340 0.33 15.48 -17.00
N PHE A 341 0.76 14.39 -16.36
CA PHE A 341 1.48 14.44 -15.09
C PHE A 341 2.90 15.01 -15.24
N LEU A 342 3.66 14.58 -16.24
CA LEU A 342 5.02 15.06 -16.51
C LEU A 342 5.02 16.55 -16.86
N GLN A 343 4.06 17.01 -17.66
CA GLN A 343 3.89 18.45 -17.95
C GLN A 343 3.55 19.25 -16.70
N TYR A 344 2.75 18.68 -15.79
CA TYR A 344 2.46 19.29 -14.49
C TYR A 344 3.74 19.42 -13.64
N ILE A 345 4.53 18.35 -13.52
CA ILE A 345 5.81 18.35 -12.80
C ILE A 345 6.80 19.34 -13.41
N GLN A 346 6.96 19.32 -14.74
CA GLN A 346 7.82 20.24 -15.46
C GLN A 346 7.46 21.70 -15.16
N LYS A 347 6.18 22.04 -15.24
CA LYS A 347 5.72 23.40 -14.97
C LYS A 347 6.01 23.85 -13.53
N LYS A 348 6.00 22.93 -12.57
CA LYS A 348 6.07 23.24 -11.13
C LYS A 348 7.50 23.19 -10.58
N TYR A 349 8.30 22.21 -10.97
CA TYR A 349 9.60 21.89 -10.34
C TYR A 349 10.82 22.10 -11.23
N VAL A 350 10.64 22.22 -12.55
CA VAL A 350 11.73 22.43 -13.50
C VAL A 350 11.93 23.93 -13.70
N THR A 351 12.76 24.53 -12.85
CA THR A 351 12.84 26.00 -12.71
C THR A 351 14.07 26.63 -13.35
N SER A 352 15.13 25.86 -13.58
CA SER A 352 16.38 26.31 -14.21
C SER A 352 16.62 25.65 -15.58
N ASP A 353 17.55 26.18 -16.36
CA ASP A 353 17.91 25.56 -17.65
C ASP A 353 18.63 24.22 -17.47
N THR A 354 19.35 24.04 -16.36
CA THR A 354 19.93 22.75 -15.97
C THR A 354 18.82 21.74 -15.65
N ASP A 355 17.82 22.13 -14.86
CA ASP A 355 16.67 21.24 -14.57
C ASP A 355 15.98 20.84 -15.86
N LYS A 356 15.80 21.78 -16.81
CA LYS A 356 15.14 21.47 -18.10
C LYS A 356 15.93 20.45 -18.90
N ALA A 357 17.24 20.59 -18.95
CA ALA A 357 18.10 19.64 -19.66
C ALA A 357 18.05 18.26 -19.01
N ASN A 358 18.16 18.19 -17.67
CA ASN A 358 18.14 16.92 -16.94
C ASN A 358 16.75 16.27 -17.00
N PHE A 359 15.67 17.03 -16.88
CA PHE A 359 14.31 16.51 -17.02
C PHE A 359 14.05 15.99 -18.45
N GLN A 360 14.53 16.70 -19.48
CA GLN A 360 14.42 16.24 -20.87
C GLN A 360 15.20 14.93 -21.09
N GLN A 361 16.28 14.71 -20.35
CA GLN A 361 17.04 13.47 -20.39
C GLN A 361 16.20 12.30 -19.88
N VAL A 362 15.53 12.45 -18.73
CA VAL A 362 14.56 11.45 -18.20
C VAL A 362 13.52 11.08 -19.26
N LEU A 363 12.95 12.07 -19.97
CA LEU A 363 12.00 11.79 -21.05
C LEU A 363 12.64 10.98 -22.18
N THR A 364 13.86 11.34 -22.58
CA THR A 364 14.53 10.79 -23.76
C THR A 364 14.98 9.35 -23.54
N ILE A 365 15.54 9.03 -22.37
CA ILE A 365 15.99 7.67 -22.03
C ILE A 365 14.82 6.69 -21.93
N ASN A 366 13.63 7.17 -21.58
CA ASN A 366 12.39 6.39 -21.55
C ASN A 366 11.67 6.31 -22.90
N GLY A 367 12.19 7.00 -23.92
CA GLY A 367 11.58 7.04 -25.25
C GLY A 367 10.30 7.88 -25.32
N LEU A 368 10.16 8.87 -24.45
CA LEU A 368 9.03 9.79 -24.44
C LEU A 368 9.33 11.03 -25.29
N SER A 369 8.26 11.68 -25.78
CA SER A 369 8.37 12.99 -26.44
C SER A 369 8.80 14.07 -25.44
N SER A 370 9.12 15.28 -25.94
CA SER A 370 9.41 16.44 -25.07
C SER A 370 8.22 16.91 -24.22
N THR A 371 7.02 16.42 -24.51
CA THR A 371 5.80 16.64 -23.71
C THR A 371 5.44 15.44 -22.83
N GLY A 372 6.26 14.38 -22.82
CA GLY A 372 6.05 13.18 -21.99
C GLY A 372 5.08 12.17 -22.60
N ASP A 373 4.79 12.26 -23.90
CA ASP A 373 3.94 11.30 -24.61
C ASP A 373 4.72 10.05 -25.00
N PHE A 374 4.05 8.90 -24.97
CA PHE A 374 4.58 7.67 -25.57
C PHE A 374 4.81 7.88 -27.06
N THR A 375 5.89 7.32 -27.61
CA THR A 375 6.29 7.52 -29.01
C THR A 375 6.08 6.31 -29.88
N LEU A 376 5.89 5.10 -29.30
CA LEU A 376 5.81 3.84 -30.02
C LEU A 376 4.50 3.08 -29.76
N ASP A 377 4.01 2.38 -30.78
CA ASP A 377 2.88 1.45 -30.71
C ASP A 377 3.30 0.05 -30.17
N ALA A 378 2.38 -0.90 -30.18
CA ALA A 378 2.63 -2.28 -29.74
C ALA A 378 3.77 -2.97 -30.52
N ASP A 379 3.85 -2.70 -31.83
CA ASP A 379 4.80 -3.30 -32.77
C ASP A 379 6.15 -2.55 -32.78
N GLY A 380 6.24 -1.41 -32.09
CA GLY A 380 7.44 -0.56 -32.06
C GLY A 380 7.51 0.45 -33.20
N ASN A 381 6.41 0.69 -33.91
CA ASN A 381 6.35 1.76 -34.90
C ASN A 381 6.06 3.09 -34.21
N PRO A 382 6.54 4.22 -34.77
CA PRO A 382 6.17 5.54 -34.28
C PRO A 382 4.64 5.74 -34.26
N LEU A 383 4.12 6.25 -33.15
CA LEU A 383 2.76 6.75 -33.07
C LEU A 383 2.63 7.98 -33.97
N SER A 384 1.63 8.01 -34.84
CA SER A 384 1.38 9.15 -35.72
C SER A 384 0.93 10.37 -34.90
N ASP A 385 1.58 11.51 -35.14
CA ASP A 385 1.24 12.83 -34.56
C ASP A 385 -0.24 13.24 -34.76
#